data_AF-A0A6N7W683-F1
#
_entry.id   AF-A0A6N7W683-F1
#
_cell.length_a   1.000
_cell.length_b   1.000
_cell.length_c   1.000
_cell.angle_alpha   90.00
_cell.angle_beta   90.00
_cell.angle_gamma   90.00
#
_symmetry.space_group_name_H-M   'P 1'
#
loop_
_entity.id
_entity.type
_entity.pdbx_description
1 polymer ?
#
loop_
_entity_poly.entity_id
_entity_poly.type
_entity_poly.pdbx_seq_one_letter_code
_entity_poly.pdbx_strand_id
1 'polypeptide(L)'
;MNNEKTTMEQLQMATDSYGTVIAYGDFVLASAYRHLGKGRIGNDARVYKLAQQPIPGWGPDARGVIECELALVAEADELFADAGHAIAWAFAHTN
;
A
#
# COMPACT_ATOMS: atom_id res chain seq x y z
N MET A 1 16.02 12.32 -5.02
CA MET A 1 15.25 11.06 -5.03
C MET A 1 15.42 10.46 -3.64
N ASN A 2 14.34 10.35 -2.86
CA ASN A 2 14.39 9.54 -1.64
C ASN A 2 14.44 8.08 -2.08
N ASN A 3 15.57 7.42 -1.83
CA ASN A 3 15.74 5.97 -2.04
C ASN A 3 15.11 5.16 -0.89
N GLU A 4 14.09 5.71 -0.23
CA GLU A 4 13.36 4.94 0.77
C GLU A 4 12.58 3.85 0.05
N LYS A 5 12.89 2.61 0.41
CA LYS A 5 12.09 1.46 0.03
C LYS A 5 10.67 1.70 0.51
N THR A 6 9.68 1.14 -0.19
CA THR A 6 8.31 1.05 0.30
C THR A 6 8.09 -0.36 0.82
N THR A 7 7.74 -0.49 2.10
CA THR A 7 7.34 -1.75 2.74
C THR A 7 5.91 -1.64 3.25
N MET A 8 5.28 -2.77 3.59
CA MET A 8 3.95 -2.74 4.20
C MET A 8 3.98 -2.05 5.56
N GLU A 9 5.06 -2.21 6.33
CA GLU A 9 5.26 -1.52 7.60
C GLU A 9 5.25 0.00 7.42
N GLN A 10 6.02 0.52 6.47
CA GLN A 10 6.05 1.96 6.19
C GLN A 10 4.70 2.47 5.70
N LEU A 11 4.00 1.71 4.87
CA LEU A 11 2.64 2.05 4.45
C LEU A 11 1.71 2.14 5.66
N GLN A 12 1.76 1.18 6.58
CA GLN A 12 0.94 1.19 7.80
C GLN A 12 1.29 2.35 8.72
N MET A 13 2.57 2.65 8.91
CA MET A 13 3.03 3.79 9.72
C MET A 13 2.61 5.14 9.14
N ALA A 14 2.55 5.26 7.81
CA ALA A 14 2.13 6.47 7.12
C ALA A 14 0.60 6.59 6.97
N THR A 15 -0.16 5.54 7.28
CA THR A 15 -1.61 5.49 7.11
C THR A 15 -2.30 5.97 8.38
N ASP A 16 -3.13 7.01 8.26
CA ASP A 16 -3.95 7.51 9.35
C ASP A 16 -5.27 6.74 9.50
N SER A 17 -6.16 7.21 10.37
CA SER A 17 -7.46 6.56 10.64
C SER A 17 -8.44 6.55 9.45
N TYR A 18 -8.17 7.29 8.38
CA TYR A 18 -9.04 7.36 7.19
C TYR A 18 -8.55 6.46 6.06
N GLY A 19 -7.33 5.92 6.15
CA GLY A 19 -6.78 4.99 5.18
C GLY A 19 -6.88 3.53 5.61
N THR A 20 -6.25 2.64 4.83
CA THR A 20 -6.13 1.22 5.15
C THR A 20 -4.99 0.59 4.37
N VAL A 21 -4.37 -0.45 4.94
CA VAL A 21 -3.33 -1.26 4.30
C VAL A 21 -3.65 -2.72 4.57
N ILE A 22 -3.86 -3.51 3.52
CA ILE A 22 -4.35 -4.89 3.58
C ILE A 22 -3.38 -5.79 2.81
N ALA A 23 -2.90 -6.85 3.46
CA ALA A 23 -2.24 -7.96 2.75
C ALA A 23 -3.30 -8.81 2.04
N TYR A 24 -3.07 -9.12 0.76
CA TYR A 24 -3.99 -9.89 -0.07
C TYR A 24 -3.23 -10.77 -1.08
N GLY A 25 -3.06 -12.06 -0.74
CA GLY A 25 -2.22 -12.96 -1.54
C GLY A 25 -0.80 -12.42 -1.68
N ASP A 26 -0.31 -12.30 -2.92
CA ASP A 26 1.01 -11.73 -3.25
C ASP A 26 1.01 -10.18 -3.30
N PHE A 27 -0.13 -9.56 -2.97
CA PHE A 27 -0.33 -8.13 -3.07
C PHE A 27 -0.45 -7.45 -1.70
N VAL A 28 -0.16 -6.15 -1.70
CA VAL A 28 -0.54 -5.23 -0.64
C VAL A 28 -1.43 -4.15 -1.24
N LEU A 29 -2.65 -4.03 -0.72
CA LEU A 29 -3.61 -3.02 -1.13
C LEU A 29 -3.55 -1.88 -0.13
N ALA A 30 -3.39 -0.65 -0.61
CA ALA A 30 -3.25 0.51 0.25
C ALA A 30 -4.13 1.66 -0.21
N SER A 31 -4.65 2.40 0.78
CA SER A 31 -5.38 3.63 0.59
C SER A 31 -4.98 4.60 1.70
N ALA A 32 -4.70 5.84 1.35
CA ALA A 32 -4.47 6.95 2.27
C ALA A 32 -5.36 8.13 1.88
N TYR A 33 -5.80 8.90 2.86
CA TYR A 33 -6.56 10.12 2.61
C TYR A 33 -5.63 11.22 2.07
N ARG A 34 -5.97 11.80 0.92
CA ARG A 34 -5.13 12.77 0.19
C ARG A 34 -5.84 14.08 -0.02
N HIS A 35 -5.05 15.16 0.04
CA HIS A 35 -5.46 16.51 -0.30
C HIS A 35 -4.61 16.98 -1.48
N LEU A 36 -5.11 16.79 -2.71
CA LEU A 36 -4.37 17.12 -3.94
C LEU A 36 -4.58 18.58 -4.40
N GLY A 37 -5.24 19.40 -3.58
CA GLY A 37 -5.57 20.80 -3.88
C GLY A 37 -6.79 20.97 -4.78
N LYS A 38 -7.27 22.23 -4.93
CA LYS A 38 -8.46 22.59 -5.73
C LYS A 38 -9.73 21.76 -5.41
N GLY A 39 -9.91 21.41 -4.13
CA GLY A 39 -11.06 20.60 -3.69
C GLY A 39 -10.96 19.11 -4.01
N ARG A 40 -9.85 18.63 -4.59
CA ARG A 40 -9.60 17.20 -4.79
C ARG A 40 -9.14 16.57 -3.48
N ILE A 41 -10.09 16.06 -2.73
CA ILE A 41 -9.90 15.45 -1.43
C ILE A 41 -10.62 14.10 -1.44
N GLY A 42 -9.96 13.07 -0.92
CA GLY A 42 -10.48 11.70 -0.87
C GLY A 42 -9.37 10.67 -0.70
N ASN A 43 -9.72 9.40 -0.72
CA ASN A 43 -8.78 8.29 -0.58
C ASN A 43 -8.10 7.97 -1.91
N ASP A 44 -6.77 7.81 -1.90
CA ASP A 44 -6.06 7.15 -3.00
C ASP A 44 -6.30 5.64 -2.99
N ALA A 45 -6.01 4.96 -4.10
CA ALA A 45 -6.02 3.51 -4.16
C ALA A 45 -4.75 3.03 -4.88
N ARG A 46 -3.97 2.19 -4.20
CA ARG A 46 -2.68 1.68 -4.67
C ARG A 46 -2.60 0.18 -4.48
N VAL A 47 -2.04 -0.50 -5.46
CA VAL A 47 -1.79 -1.94 -5.46
C VAL A 47 -0.29 -2.16 -5.59
N TYR A 48 0.26 -2.94 -4.67
CA TYR A 48 1.67 -3.31 -4.64
C TYR A 48 1.84 -4.83 -4.77
N LYS A 49 2.96 -5.28 -5.33
CA LYS A 49 3.44 -6.68 -5.26
C LYS A 49 4.77 -6.74 -4.49
N LEU A 50 5.07 -7.88 -3.89
CA LEU A 50 6.39 -8.14 -3.32
C LEU A 50 7.48 -8.04 -4.40
N ALA A 51 8.41 -7.11 -4.22
CA ALA A 51 9.61 -6.96 -5.04
C ALA A 51 10.80 -7.75 -4.46
N GLN A 52 10.66 -8.23 -3.22
CA GLN A 52 11.69 -8.93 -2.48
C GLN A 52 11.10 -10.13 -1.75
N GLN A 53 11.80 -11.27 -1.79
CA GLN A 53 11.39 -12.46 -1.06
C GLN A 53 11.70 -12.33 0.44
N PRO A 54 10.80 -12.81 1.33
CA PRO A 54 11.07 -12.86 2.76
C PRO A 54 12.21 -13.84 3.08
N ILE A 55 12.91 -13.59 4.18
CA ILE A 55 13.90 -14.53 4.72
C ILE A 55 13.25 -15.19 5.95
N PRO A 56 12.86 -16.48 5.87
CA PRO A 56 12.14 -17.14 6.95
C PRO A 56 13.03 -17.31 8.18
N GLY A 57 12.40 -17.31 9.36
CA GLY A 57 13.08 -17.56 10.63
C GLY A 57 12.88 -16.44 11.64
N TRP A 58 13.78 -16.39 12.62
CA TRP A 58 13.81 -15.40 13.71
C TRP A 58 15.24 -14.91 13.91
N GLY A 59 15.40 -13.67 14.35
CA GLY A 59 16.71 -13.06 14.61
C GLY A 59 17.14 -12.06 13.52
N PRO A 60 18.38 -11.55 13.59
CA PRO A 60 18.83 -10.41 12.79
C PRO A 60 18.92 -10.66 11.28
N ASP A 61 18.99 -11.94 10.87
CA ASP A 61 19.08 -12.33 9.46
C ASP A 61 17.71 -12.67 8.84
N ALA A 62 16.66 -12.74 9.66
CA ALA A 62 15.29 -12.96 9.18
C ALA A 62 14.69 -11.65 8.66
N ARG A 63 13.75 -11.74 7.72
CA ARG A 63 12.99 -10.60 7.19
C ARG A 63 11.55 -11.02 6.96
N GLY A 64 10.63 -10.43 7.70
CA GLY A 64 9.20 -10.66 7.55
C GLY A 64 8.66 -10.11 6.23
N VAL A 65 7.52 -10.63 5.79
CA VAL A 65 6.81 -10.12 4.59
C VAL A 65 6.52 -8.62 4.72
N ILE A 66 6.19 -8.16 5.92
CA ILE A 66 5.86 -6.76 6.21
C ILE A 66 7.04 -5.79 5.98
N GLU A 67 8.28 -6.29 6.08
CA GLU A 67 9.54 -5.56 5.89
C GLU A 67 10.10 -5.71 4.47
N CYS A 68 9.48 -6.56 3.65
CA CYS A 68 9.94 -6.76 2.27
C CYS A 68 9.59 -5.56 1.40
N GLU A 69 10.51 -5.26 0.48
CA GLU A 69 10.31 -4.21 -0.51
C GLU A 69 9.11 -4.52 -1.40
N LEU A 70 8.29 -3.50 -1.65
CA LEU A 70 7.10 -3.52 -2.47
C LEU A 70 7.33 -2.73 -3.76
N ALA A 71 6.87 -3.29 -4.88
CA ALA A 71 6.76 -2.60 -6.15
C ALA A 71 5.32 -2.13 -6.37
N LEU A 72 5.12 -0.86 -6.70
CA LEU A 72 3.83 -0.34 -7.12
C LEU A 72 3.46 -0.93 -8.49
N VAL A 73 2.29 -1.55 -8.61
CA VAL A 73 1.82 -2.18 -9.86
C VAL A 73 0.58 -1.51 -10.44
N ALA A 74 -0.23 -0.86 -9.61
CA ALA A 74 -1.34 -0.02 -10.06
C ALA A 74 -1.63 1.10 -9.06
N GLU A 75 -2.06 2.24 -9.57
CA GLU A 75 -2.55 3.38 -8.78
C GLU A 75 -3.72 4.02 -9.53
N ALA A 76 -4.77 4.39 -8.79
CA ALA A 76 -5.93 5.05 -9.36
C ALA A 76 -5.63 6.53 -9.65
N ASP A 77 -6.06 7.02 -10.81
CA ASP A 77 -5.97 8.46 -11.16
C ASP A 77 -7.00 9.32 -10.39
N GLU A 78 -8.08 8.68 -9.93
CA GLU A 78 -9.17 9.28 -9.17
C GLU A 78 -9.03 9.08 -7.67
N LEU A 79 -9.76 9.90 -6.90
CA LEU A 79 -9.89 9.76 -5.45
C LEU A 79 -11.26 9.20 -5.11
N PHE A 80 -11.33 8.38 -4.06
CA PHE A 80 -12.55 7.75 -3.59
C PHE A 80 -13.11 8.45 -2.35
N ALA A 81 -14.40 8.26 -2.10
CA ALA A 81 -15.09 8.86 -0.96
C ALA A 81 -14.60 8.31 0.39
N ASP A 82 -14.16 7.06 0.42
CA ASP A 82 -13.64 6.38 1.59
C ASP A 82 -12.66 5.26 1.20
N ALA A 83 -11.96 4.73 2.21
CA ALA A 83 -11.01 3.64 2.04
C ALA A 83 -11.67 2.34 1.53
N GLY A 84 -12.96 2.11 1.81
CA GLY A 84 -13.67 0.91 1.36
C GLY A 84 -13.82 0.88 -0.16
N HIS A 85 -14.26 1.99 -0.76
CA HIS A 85 -14.35 2.15 -2.20
C HIS A 85 -12.98 2.11 -2.89
N ALA A 86 -11.97 2.74 -2.29
CA ALA A 86 -10.59 2.67 -2.77
C ALA A 86 -10.06 1.22 -2.80
N ILE A 87 -10.32 0.45 -1.73
CA ILE A 87 -9.91 -0.96 -1.68
C ILE A 87 -10.73 -1.83 -2.63
N ALA A 88 -12.02 -1.57 -2.82
CA ALA A 88 -12.81 -2.27 -3.83
C ALA A 88 -12.23 -2.08 -5.25
N TRP A 89 -11.79 -0.85 -5.58
CA TRP A 89 -11.03 -0.60 -6.80
C TRP A 89 -9.72 -1.39 -6.83
N ALA A 90 -8.95 -1.35 -5.74
CA ALA A 90 -7.66 -2.05 -5.66
C ALA A 90 -7.81 -3.56 -5.89
N PHE A 91 -8.84 -4.19 -5.30
CA PHE A 91 -9.16 -5.61 -5.51
C PHE A 91 -9.38 -5.93 -6.98
N ALA A 92 -10.12 -5.10 -7.72
CA ALA A 92 -10.38 -5.31 -9.15
C ALA A 92 -9.11 -5.22 -10.03
N HIS A 93 -7.99 -4.72 -9.47
CA HIS A 93 -6.71 -4.53 -10.16
C HIS A 93 -5.61 -5.48 -9.65
N THR A 94 -5.99 -6.59 -9.01
CA THR A 94 -5.08 -7.65 -8.54
C THR A 94 -4.87 -8.79 -9.55
N ASN A 95 -4.84 -8.45 -10.84
CA ASN A 95 -4.66 -9.43 -11.93
C ASN A 95 -3.20 -9.88 -12.12
#